data_AF-A0A2K1QWI9-F1
#
_entry.id   AF-A0A2K1QWI9-F1
#
_cell.length_a   1.000
_cell.length_b   1.000
_cell.length_c   1.000
_cell.angle_alpha   90.00
_cell.angle_beta   90.00
_cell.angle_gamma   90.00
#
_symmetry.space_group_name_H-M   'P 1'
#
loop_
_entity.id
_entity.type
_entity.pdbx_description
1 polymer ?
#
loop_
_entity_poly.entity_id
_entity_poly.type
_entity_poly.pdbx_seq_one_letter_code
_entity_poly.pdbx_strand_id
1 'polypeptide(L)'
;MNGMDELRAPPPIPHTDDASASSAPGHPSTQLHLEDQATDLEDSNSIPDESNTGVDKSGNARAPPRTKKARSLSELYIICHLIFFSLLGTLARLGVQWLTFYPGAPITTSVLWANVGGSYIMGFLSEDRQLFQLPASHQKPNMSTEDAKTQHSKYKKTIPLYIGLATGFCGSFTSFSSFIRDAFLALSNDLPSPLFHPVPAGTPAPDFTHAHTRNGGYSVLAVLAVLIYEPGLSLCALNVGAHTALLLERTVPSISRRANHLIDLLIIPLGLGTWLAAVLVAIFPSNTSWRGEVLFALVFAPLGTLLRFYVSAKLNPRIKSFPLGTFAVNMFGTVILGMSYDLQRSRIGGIVGGSVAGCQILQGIEDGA
;
A
#
# COMPACT_ATOMS: atom_id res chain seq x y z
N MET A 1 -3.15 -64.22 5.85
CA MET A 1 -2.83 -63.07 4.98
C MET A 1 -3.23 -61.82 5.74
N ASN A 2 -2.47 -61.50 6.79
CA ASN A 2 -1.30 -60.60 6.80
C ASN A 2 -1.74 -59.14 6.82
N GLY A 3 -2.08 -58.67 8.02
CA GLY A 3 -2.01 -57.25 8.37
C GLY A 3 -0.54 -56.86 8.45
N MET A 4 -0.15 -55.88 7.66
CA MET A 4 1.21 -55.36 7.59
C MET A 4 1.38 -54.26 8.64
N ASP A 5 1.99 -54.63 9.77
CA ASP A 5 2.72 -53.74 10.67
C ASP A 5 4.09 -53.46 10.04
N GLU A 6 4.27 -52.31 9.40
CA GLU A 6 5.60 -51.84 8.99
C GLU A 6 5.61 -50.32 8.86
N LEU A 7 6.03 -49.63 9.93
CA LEU A 7 6.57 -48.26 9.91
C LEU A 7 7.21 -47.94 11.28
N ARG A 8 8.30 -48.66 11.62
CA ARG A 8 9.24 -48.20 12.66
C ARG A 8 10.27 -47.28 12.00
N ALA A 9 10.17 -45.98 12.26
CA ALA A 9 11.24 -45.04 11.95
C ALA A 9 12.43 -45.28 12.91
N PRO A 10 13.68 -45.30 12.43
CA PRO A 10 14.85 -45.35 13.31
C PRO A 10 15.04 -44.01 14.06
N PRO A 11 15.61 -44.02 15.28
CA PRO A 11 15.84 -42.81 16.06
C PRO A 11 16.89 -41.89 15.40
N PRO A 12 16.82 -40.57 15.64
CA PRO A 12 17.70 -39.59 15.00
C PRO A 12 19.16 -39.77 15.44
N ILE A 13 20.07 -39.66 14.47
CA ILE A 13 21.53 -39.66 14.67
C ILE A 13 21.92 -38.35 15.41
N PRO A 14 22.73 -38.39 16.47
CA PRO A 14 23.23 -37.17 17.10
C PRO A 14 24.25 -36.51 16.18
N HIS A 15 24.01 -35.27 15.76
CA HIS A 15 25.02 -34.48 15.07
C HIS A 15 25.99 -33.91 16.09
N THR A 16 27.22 -34.42 16.03
CA THR A 16 28.43 -33.89 16.63
C THR A 16 28.70 -32.48 16.13
N ASP A 17 28.98 -31.57 17.07
CA ASP A 17 29.64 -30.30 16.82
C ASP A 17 30.95 -30.56 16.06
N ASP A 18 31.13 -29.96 14.89
CA ASP A 18 32.44 -29.55 14.44
C ASP A 18 32.37 -28.46 13.37
N ALA A 19 33.21 -27.47 13.61
CA ALA A 19 33.43 -26.27 12.83
C ALA A 19 33.99 -26.60 11.44
N SER A 20 33.32 -26.14 10.38
CA SER A 20 34.00 -25.75 9.15
C SER A 20 33.13 -24.78 8.35
N ALA A 21 33.76 -23.70 7.90
CA ALA A 21 33.14 -22.62 7.17
C ALA A 21 32.54 -23.10 5.84
N SER A 22 31.26 -22.82 5.62
CA SER A 22 30.69 -22.71 4.27
C SER A 22 29.74 -21.52 4.21
N SER A 23 30.12 -20.54 3.39
CA SER A 23 29.34 -19.37 3.00
C SER A 23 27.98 -19.76 2.41
N ALA A 24 26.91 -19.55 3.16
CA ALA A 24 25.54 -19.61 2.66
C ALA A 24 25.10 -18.21 2.18
N PRO A 25 24.43 -18.10 1.01
CA PRO A 25 23.86 -16.84 0.54
C PRO A 25 22.68 -16.44 1.45
N GLY A 26 22.65 -15.14 1.79
CA GLY A 26 21.84 -14.57 2.87
C GLY A 26 20.36 -14.93 2.83
N HIS A 27 19.86 -15.36 4.00
CA HIS A 27 18.45 -15.35 4.33
C HIS A 27 17.90 -13.93 4.21
N PRO A 28 16.78 -13.70 3.49
CA PRO A 28 16.07 -12.43 3.55
C PRO A 28 15.46 -12.27 4.95
N SER A 29 15.92 -11.25 5.66
CA SER A 29 15.51 -10.92 7.02
C SER A 29 14.00 -10.70 7.11
N THR A 30 13.29 -11.61 7.79
CA THR A 30 11.83 -11.61 7.99
C THR A 30 11.40 -10.60 9.08
N GLN A 31 11.90 -9.36 9.02
CA GLN A 31 11.46 -8.24 9.86
C GLN A 31 11.39 -6.96 9.02
N LEU A 32 10.47 -6.94 8.04
CA LEU A 32 10.11 -5.74 7.30
C LEU A 32 9.10 -4.93 8.14
N HIS A 33 9.61 -3.99 8.94
CA HIS A 33 8.80 -2.95 9.60
C HIS A 33 8.38 -1.90 8.57
N LEU A 34 7.26 -2.16 7.88
CA LEU A 34 6.90 -1.52 6.62
C LEU A 34 6.46 -0.05 6.68
N GLU A 35 6.12 0.55 7.83
CA GLU A 35 5.49 1.89 7.83
C GLU A 35 5.82 2.81 9.04
N ASP A 36 7.07 2.82 9.51
CA ASP A 36 7.59 3.96 10.29
C ASP A 36 8.14 5.03 9.32
N GLN A 37 7.26 5.72 8.60
CA GLN A 37 7.64 6.65 7.52
C GLN A 37 7.81 8.12 7.95
N ALA A 38 7.42 8.50 9.17
CA ALA A 38 7.42 9.92 9.54
C ALA A 38 8.21 10.28 10.81
N THR A 39 8.58 9.32 11.64
CA THR A 39 9.32 9.58 12.90
C THR A 39 10.79 9.91 12.70
N ASP A 40 11.38 9.50 11.58
CA ASP A 40 12.77 9.87 11.26
C ASP A 40 12.93 11.37 10.96
N LEU A 41 11.85 12.15 10.80
CA LEU A 41 11.92 13.61 10.62
C LEU A 41 12.20 14.37 11.93
N GLU A 42 11.88 13.78 13.09
CA GLU A 42 12.16 14.38 14.41
C GLU A 42 13.39 13.76 15.09
N ASP A 43 13.58 12.44 14.99
CA ASP A 43 14.72 11.73 15.60
C ASP A 43 16.05 11.89 14.85
N SER A 44 16.04 12.31 13.58
CA SER A 44 17.30 12.61 12.85
C SER A 44 18.02 13.88 13.35
N ASN A 45 17.41 14.64 14.28
CA ASN A 45 18.04 15.81 14.91
C ASN A 45 18.70 15.52 16.27
N SER A 46 18.62 14.29 16.79
CA SER A 46 19.30 13.92 18.04
C SER A 46 20.04 12.60 17.89
N ILE A 47 21.28 12.69 17.40
CA ILE A 47 22.29 11.66 17.66
C ILE A 47 22.67 11.80 19.14
N PRO A 48 22.49 10.80 20.01
CA PRO A 48 23.12 10.80 21.32
C PRO A 48 24.62 10.54 21.10
N ASP A 49 25.47 11.54 21.36
CA ASP A 49 26.90 11.31 21.57
C ASP A 49 27.04 10.55 22.90
N GLU A 50 27.26 9.24 22.82
CA GLU A 50 27.79 8.49 23.96
C GLU A 50 29.18 9.06 24.28
N SER A 51 29.28 9.64 25.47
CA SER A 51 30.48 10.19 26.04
C SER A 51 31.60 9.16 26.07
N ASN A 52 32.61 9.34 25.21
CA ASN A 52 33.93 8.77 25.46
C ASN A 52 34.94 9.92 25.57
N THR A 53 35.48 10.07 26.77
CA THR A 53 36.50 11.04 27.15
C THR A 53 37.79 10.80 26.38
N GLY A 54 38.21 11.76 25.57
CA GLY A 54 39.51 11.73 24.89
C GLY A 54 39.70 12.98 24.04
N VAL A 55 40.60 13.85 24.48
CA VAL A 55 40.99 15.11 23.85
C VAL A 55 41.53 14.86 22.44
N ASP A 56 40.97 15.52 21.42
CA ASP A 56 41.78 16.13 20.35
C ASP A 56 40.98 17.14 19.50
N LYS A 57 41.62 18.28 19.26
CA LYS A 57 41.10 19.45 18.53
C LYS A 57 41.23 19.24 17.02
N SER A 58 40.11 19.10 16.31
CA SER A 58 40.00 19.55 14.90
C SER A 58 38.54 19.81 14.53
N GLY A 59 38.29 20.91 13.82
CA GLY A 59 36.99 21.57 13.70
C GLY A 59 35.89 20.73 13.05
N ASN A 60 34.92 20.31 13.85
CA ASN A 60 33.61 19.91 13.36
C ASN A 60 32.78 21.15 12.98
N ALA A 61 32.74 21.46 11.69
CA ALA A 61 31.74 22.37 11.14
C ALA A 61 30.34 21.74 11.32
N ARG A 62 29.70 22.08 12.44
CA ARG A 62 28.30 21.74 12.73
C ARG A 62 27.44 22.30 11.60
N ALA A 63 26.75 21.43 10.87
CA ALA A 63 25.79 21.85 9.84
C ALA A 63 24.80 22.87 10.46
N PRO A 64 24.51 23.99 9.80
CA PRO A 64 23.67 25.03 10.38
C PRO A 64 22.24 24.49 10.64
N PRO A 65 21.59 24.88 11.74
CA PRO A 65 20.23 24.45 12.04
C PRO A 65 19.29 24.87 10.91
N ARG A 66 18.54 23.90 10.37
CA ARG A 66 17.53 24.15 9.32
C ARG A 66 16.55 25.23 9.80
N THR A 67 16.37 26.28 9.00
CA THR A 67 15.44 27.36 9.32
C THR A 67 14.00 26.86 9.26
N LYS A 68 13.08 27.45 10.06
CA LYS A 68 11.65 27.09 10.06
C LYS A 68 11.02 27.07 8.66
N LYS A 69 11.47 27.98 7.77
CA LYS A 69 11.04 28.06 6.37
C LYS A 69 11.40 26.79 5.57
N ALA A 70 12.58 26.22 5.79
CA ALA A 70 13.00 25.00 5.10
C ALA A 70 12.16 23.78 5.51
N ARG A 71 11.75 23.69 6.79
CA ARG A 71 10.87 22.62 7.29
C ARG A 71 9.46 22.70 6.67
N SER A 72 8.91 23.91 6.59
CA SER A 72 7.60 24.14 5.98
C SER A 72 7.59 23.86 4.47
N LEU A 73 8.67 24.19 3.75
CA LEU A 73 8.80 23.87 2.32
C LEU A 73 8.87 22.35 2.08
N SER A 74 9.64 21.62 2.88
CA SER A 74 9.71 20.15 2.75
C SER A 74 8.38 19.48 3.04
N GLU A 75 7.63 19.97 4.03
CA GLU A 75 6.30 19.47 4.36
C GLU A 75 5.31 19.73 3.21
N LEU A 76 5.36 20.92 2.60
CA LEU A 76 4.57 21.23 1.41
C LEU A 76 4.87 20.27 0.25
N TYR A 77 6.15 19.97 -0.01
CA TYR A 77 6.51 18.99 -1.04
C TYR A 77 5.93 17.62 -0.74
N ILE A 78 6.02 17.14 0.50
CA ILE A 78 5.46 15.85 0.90
C ILE A 78 3.95 15.82 0.67
N ILE A 79 3.23 16.86 1.10
CA ILE A 79 1.78 16.96 0.91
C ILE A 79 1.43 16.93 -0.58
N CYS A 80 2.11 17.71 -1.43
CA CYS A 80 1.86 17.73 -2.87
C CYS A 80 2.16 16.38 -3.54
N HIS A 81 3.21 15.68 -3.10
CA HIS A 81 3.51 14.32 -3.56
C HIS A 81 2.41 13.34 -3.15
N LEU A 82 1.99 13.36 -1.89
CA LEU A 82 0.91 12.50 -1.38
C LEU A 82 -0.37 12.73 -2.18
N ILE A 83 -0.77 13.99 -2.40
CA ILE A 83 -1.95 14.33 -3.20
C ILE A 83 -1.80 13.75 -4.61
N PHE A 84 -0.75 14.12 -5.34
CA PHE A 84 -0.59 13.71 -6.73
C PHE A 84 -0.55 12.19 -6.91
N PHE A 85 0.26 11.49 -6.11
CA PHE A 85 0.39 10.05 -6.21
C PHE A 85 -0.84 9.30 -5.69
N SER A 86 -1.59 9.85 -4.73
CA SER A 86 -2.87 9.26 -4.32
C SER A 86 -3.90 9.26 -5.45
N LEU A 87 -3.95 10.33 -6.26
CA LEU A 87 -4.82 10.40 -7.44
C LEU A 87 -4.42 9.33 -8.46
N LEU A 88 -3.12 9.20 -8.75
CA LEU A 88 -2.62 8.17 -9.66
C LEU A 88 -2.87 6.75 -9.14
N GLY A 89 -2.70 6.52 -7.83
CA GLY A 89 -2.97 5.23 -7.20
C GLY A 89 -4.44 4.84 -7.31
N THR A 90 -5.36 5.76 -7.01
CA THR A 90 -6.80 5.52 -7.14
C THR A 90 -7.20 5.28 -8.60
N LEU A 91 -6.68 6.06 -9.55
CA LEU A 91 -6.91 5.82 -10.98
C LEU A 91 -6.41 4.44 -11.42
N ALA A 92 -5.22 4.04 -10.98
CA ALA A 92 -4.66 2.73 -11.28
C ALA A 92 -5.54 1.61 -10.68
N ARG A 93 -6.05 1.79 -9.45
CA ARG A 93 -6.95 0.81 -8.81
C ARG A 93 -8.23 0.64 -9.60
N LEU A 94 -8.93 1.74 -9.89
CA LEU A 94 -10.18 1.72 -10.65
C LEU A 94 -9.97 1.08 -12.04
N GLY A 95 -8.90 1.49 -12.73
CA GLY A 95 -8.55 0.94 -14.04
C GLY A 95 -8.28 -0.57 -14.00
N VAL A 96 -7.52 -1.05 -13.01
CA VAL A 96 -7.24 -2.49 -12.82
C VAL A 96 -8.51 -3.24 -12.45
N GLN A 97 -9.37 -2.68 -11.60
CA GLN A 97 -10.62 -3.31 -11.21
C GLN A 97 -11.55 -3.51 -12.42
N TRP A 98 -11.65 -2.52 -13.31
CA TRP A 98 -12.43 -2.65 -14.55
C TRP A 98 -11.81 -3.63 -15.54
N LEU A 99 -10.48 -3.64 -15.68
CA LEU A 99 -9.79 -4.54 -16.61
C LEU A 99 -9.89 -6.02 -16.19
N THR A 100 -9.99 -6.27 -14.89
CA THR A 100 -9.95 -7.62 -14.32
C THR A 100 -11.33 -8.18 -13.99
N PHE A 101 -12.39 -7.41 -14.26
CA PHE A 101 -13.77 -7.89 -14.19
C PHE A 101 -14.30 -8.18 -15.59
N TYR A 102 -14.15 -9.43 -16.04
CA TYR A 102 -14.58 -9.90 -17.37
C TYR A 102 -15.22 -11.30 -17.30
N PRO A 103 -16.08 -11.67 -18.27
CA PRO A 103 -16.68 -13.01 -18.34
C PRO A 103 -15.63 -14.13 -18.27
N GLY A 104 -15.79 -15.06 -17.33
CA GLY A 104 -14.86 -16.16 -17.10
C GLY A 104 -13.58 -15.79 -16.35
N ALA A 105 -13.51 -14.62 -15.70
CA ALA A 105 -12.36 -14.26 -14.88
C ALA A 105 -12.09 -15.33 -13.80
N PRO A 106 -10.83 -15.81 -13.66
CA PRO A 106 -10.51 -16.90 -12.74
C PRO A 106 -10.64 -16.49 -11.27
N ILE A 107 -10.59 -15.18 -10.98
CA ILE A 107 -10.73 -14.61 -9.64
C ILE A 107 -11.78 -13.51 -9.72
N THR A 108 -12.77 -13.58 -8.84
CA THR A 108 -13.94 -12.68 -8.86
C THR A 108 -13.71 -11.35 -8.15
N THR A 109 -12.75 -11.29 -7.22
CA THR A 109 -12.40 -10.05 -6.50
C THR A 109 -11.40 -9.24 -7.31
N SER A 110 -11.90 -8.29 -8.09
CA SER A 110 -11.06 -7.46 -8.98
C SER A 110 -10.05 -6.59 -8.20
N VAL A 111 -10.32 -6.27 -6.94
CA VAL A 111 -9.38 -5.55 -6.05
C VAL A 111 -8.09 -6.33 -5.79
N LEU A 112 -8.11 -7.66 -5.92
CA LEU A 112 -6.92 -8.50 -5.76
C LEU A 112 -5.75 -8.02 -6.60
N TRP A 113 -6.01 -7.72 -7.88
CA TRP A 113 -4.95 -7.34 -8.80
C TRP A 113 -4.36 -5.98 -8.46
N ALA A 114 -5.16 -5.07 -7.91
CA ALA A 114 -4.69 -3.79 -7.42
C ALA A 114 -3.84 -3.98 -6.14
N ASN A 115 -4.28 -4.84 -5.22
CA ASN A 115 -3.55 -5.19 -4.00
C ASN A 115 -2.22 -5.90 -4.28
N VAL A 116 -2.21 -6.86 -5.21
CA VAL A 116 -1.01 -7.55 -5.71
C VAL A 116 -0.06 -6.55 -6.37
N GLY A 117 -0.57 -5.71 -7.28
CA GLY A 117 0.25 -4.70 -7.98
C GLY A 117 0.88 -3.68 -7.03
N GLY A 118 0.09 -3.14 -6.09
CA GLY A 118 0.59 -2.20 -5.11
C GLY A 118 1.57 -2.83 -4.12
N SER A 119 1.32 -4.07 -3.68
CA SER A 119 2.26 -4.81 -2.83
C SER A 119 3.57 -5.11 -3.53
N TYR A 120 3.54 -5.48 -4.82
CA TYR A 120 4.73 -5.65 -5.63
C TYR A 120 5.57 -4.37 -5.73
N ILE A 121 4.92 -3.23 -6.03
CA ILE A 121 5.62 -1.93 -6.12
C ILE A 121 6.19 -1.54 -4.76
N MET A 122 5.43 -1.71 -3.68
CA MET A 122 5.88 -1.44 -2.32
C MET A 122 7.11 -2.29 -1.95
N GLY A 123 7.10 -3.58 -2.30
CA GLY A 123 8.20 -4.51 -2.08
C GLY A 123 9.46 -4.07 -2.83
N PHE A 124 9.30 -3.71 -4.11
CA PHE A 124 10.38 -3.16 -4.92
C PHE A 124 10.98 -1.89 -4.31
N LEU A 125 10.14 -0.93 -3.90
CA LEU A 125 10.58 0.32 -3.29
C LEU A 125 11.30 0.09 -1.94
N SER A 126 10.86 -0.91 -1.17
CA SER A 126 11.45 -1.21 0.14
C SER A 126 12.90 -1.71 0.05
N GLU A 127 13.20 -2.56 -0.95
CA GLU A 127 14.54 -3.15 -1.12
C GLU A 127 15.43 -2.41 -2.13
N ASP A 128 14.89 -1.54 -3.00
CA ASP A 128 15.68 -0.81 -4.00
C ASP A 128 16.86 -0.08 -3.34
N ARG A 129 18.09 -0.24 -3.83
CA ARG A 129 19.27 0.45 -3.25
C ARG A 129 19.75 1.64 -4.07
N GLN A 130 19.35 1.72 -5.33
CA GLN A 130 20.00 2.56 -6.33
C GLN A 130 19.18 3.80 -6.68
N LEU A 131 17.85 3.71 -6.70
CA LEU A 131 16.98 4.81 -7.09
C LEU A 131 17.14 6.02 -6.14
N PHE A 132 17.30 5.73 -4.86
CA PHE A 132 17.40 6.72 -3.78
C PHE A 132 18.75 6.68 -3.03
N GLN A 133 19.87 6.62 -3.77
CA GLN A 133 21.23 6.52 -3.19
C GLN A 133 21.50 7.51 -2.07
N LEU A 134 22.06 7.01 -0.97
CA LEU A 134 22.60 7.83 0.11
C LEU A 134 23.77 8.68 -0.42
N PRO A 135 23.78 10.01 -0.21
CA PRO A 135 24.91 10.83 -0.63
C PRO A 135 26.22 10.35 0.04
N ALA A 136 27.32 10.27 -0.72
CA ALA A 136 28.62 9.83 -0.22
C ALA A 136 29.11 10.62 1.03
N SER A 137 28.62 11.84 1.24
CA SER A 137 28.91 12.66 2.42
C SER A 137 28.35 12.11 3.74
N HIS A 138 27.36 11.22 3.68
CA HIS A 138 26.77 10.58 4.86
C HIS A 138 27.34 9.19 5.15
N GLN A 139 28.20 8.66 4.26
CA GLN A 139 28.85 7.37 4.44
C GLN A 139 30.09 7.53 5.33
N LYS A 140 30.06 6.92 6.52
CA LYS A 140 31.23 6.86 7.40
C LYS A 140 32.22 5.81 6.87
N PRO A 141 33.54 6.05 6.93
CA PRO A 141 34.55 5.18 6.33
C PRO A 141 34.63 3.76 6.94
N ASN A 142 34.15 3.55 8.18
CA ASN A 142 34.18 2.26 8.88
C ASN A 142 32.78 1.68 9.17
N MET A 143 31.80 1.95 8.31
CA MET A 143 30.43 1.51 8.52
C MET A 143 30.22 0.04 8.10
N SER A 144 29.61 -0.77 8.97
CA SER A 144 29.23 -2.14 8.62
C SER A 144 28.17 -2.16 7.52
N THR A 145 28.06 -3.26 6.77
CA THR A 145 27.06 -3.39 5.71
C THR A 145 25.62 -3.28 6.24
N GLU A 146 25.37 -3.75 7.46
CA GLU A 146 24.05 -3.65 8.11
C GLU A 146 23.72 -2.21 8.55
N ASP A 147 24.70 -1.49 9.09
CA ASP A 147 24.53 -0.09 9.48
C ASP A 147 24.28 0.78 8.25
N ALA A 148 24.98 0.51 7.14
CA ALA A 148 24.78 1.22 5.88
C ALA A 148 23.37 1.00 5.31
N LYS A 149 22.86 -0.24 5.36
CA LYS A 149 21.49 -0.55 4.95
C LYS A 149 20.46 0.15 5.83
N THR A 150 20.68 0.16 7.14
CA THR A 150 19.78 0.80 8.09
C THR A 150 19.73 2.32 7.88
N GLN A 151 20.89 2.96 7.71
CA GLN A 151 20.94 4.40 7.42
C GLN A 151 20.31 4.75 6.08
N HIS A 152 20.54 3.93 5.06
CA HIS A 152 19.92 4.10 3.75
C HIS A 152 18.39 4.04 3.84
N SER A 153 17.85 3.04 4.54
CA SER A 153 16.41 2.90 4.76
C SER A 153 15.81 4.13 5.45
N LYS A 154 16.48 4.64 6.49
CA LYS A 154 16.08 5.89 7.16
C LYS A 154 16.11 7.10 6.24
N TYR A 155 17.18 7.25 5.45
CA TYR A 155 17.33 8.37 4.51
C TYR A 155 16.21 8.38 3.47
N LYS A 156 15.92 7.24 2.83
CA LYS A 156 14.87 7.13 1.81
C LYS A 156 13.51 7.58 2.30
N LYS A 157 13.16 7.21 3.53
CA LYS A 157 11.89 7.58 4.16
C LYS A 157 11.72 9.08 4.33
N THR A 158 12.80 9.87 4.25
CA THR A 158 12.74 11.34 4.28
C THR A 158 12.55 11.99 2.91
N ILE A 159 12.62 11.22 1.82
CA ILE A 159 12.53 11.73 0.45
C ILE A 159 11.06 11.89 0.06
N PRO A 160 10.59 13.10 -0.31
CA PRO A 160 9.18 13.33 -0.66
C PRO A 160 8.65 12.41 -1.77
N LEU A 161 9.49 12.13 -2.78
CA LEU A 161 9.15 11.21 -3.86
C LEU A 161 8.92 9.77 -3.36
N TYR A 162 9.76 9.28 -2.46
CA TYR A 162 9.58 7.95 -1.87
C TYR A 162 8.28 7.88 -1.05
N ILE A 163 8.03 8.90 -0.21
CA ILE A 163 6.78 8.99 0.57
C ILE A 163 5.56 9.05 -0.38
N GLY A 164 5.62 9.85 -1.45
CA GLY A 164 4.57 9.92 -2.46
C GLY A 164 4.28 8.58 -3.13
N LEU A 165 5.32 7.86 -3.56
CA LEU A 165 5.17 6.55 -4.20
C LEU A 165 4.68 5.46 -3.24
N ALA A 166 5.26 5.38 -2.04
CA ALA A 166 4.91 4.35 -1.07
C ALA A 166 3.55 4.64 -0.42
N THR A 167 3.40 5.78 0.25
CA THR A 167 2.18 6.11 1.00
C THR A 167 1.05 6.60 0.09
N GLY A 168 1.38 7.41 -0.92
CA GLY A 168 0.40 7.98 -1.84
C GLY A 168 -0.06 6.98 -2.89
N PHE A 169 0.84 6.58 -3.79
CA PHE A 169 0.48 5.70 -4.89
C PHE A 169 0.12 4.31 -4.40
N CYS A 170 1.02 3.59 -3.71
CA CYS A 170 0.73 2.22 -3.26
C CYS A 170 -0.41 2.20 -2.23
N GLY A 171 -0.47 3.19 -1.34
CA GLY A 171 -1.54 3.31 -0.35
C GLY A 171 -2.94 3.58 -0.92
N SER A 172 -3.06 4.24 -2.09
CA SER A 172 -4.34 4.43 -2.78
C SER A 172 -4.62 3.36 -3.85
N PHE A 173 -3.56 2.76 -4.40
CA PHE A 173 -3.66 1.66 -5.36
C PHE A 173 -4.11 0.37 -4.69
N THR A 174 -3.67 0.13 -3.45
CA THR A 174 -4.20 -0.95 -2.61
C THR A 174 -5.42 -0.50 -1.80
N SER A 175 -6.28 -1.43 -1.42
CA SER A 175 -7.44 -1.16 -0.57
C SER A 175 -7.77 -2.34 0.34
N PHE A 176 -7.57 -2.14 1.64
CA PHE A 176 -7.99 -3.10 2.67
C PHE A 176 -9.50 -3.09 2.87
N SER A 177 -10.13 -1.91 2.84
CA SER A 177 -11.57 -1.75 3.03
C SER A 177 -12.37 -2.47 1.94
N SER A 178 -11.95 -2.36 0.68
CA SER A 178 -12.55 -3.11 -0.44
C SER A 178 -12.36 -4.62 -0.30
N PHE A 179 -11.20 -5.08 0.16
CA PHE A 179 -10.96 -6.50 0.45
C PHE A 179 -11.94 -7.03 1.52
N ILE A 180 -12.16 -6.28 2.61
CA ILE A 180 -13.11 -6.69 3.64
C ILE A 180 -14.55 -6.65 3.14
N ARG A 181 -14.92 -5.68 2.30
CA ARG A 181 -16.22 -5.68 1.60
C ARG A 181 -16.39 -6.95 0.78
N ASP A 182 -15.40 -7.33 -0.02
CA ASP A 182 -15.48 -8.51 -0.87
C ASP A 182 -15.57 -9.80 -0.02
N ALA A 183 -14.87 -9.88 1.12
CA ALA A 183 -15.01 -10.98 2.07
C ALA A 183 -16.44 -11.04 2.66
N PHE A 184 -17.02 -9.89 3.02
CA PHE A 184 -18.40 -9.80 3.49
C PHE A 184 -19.40 -10.26 2.43
N LEU A 185 -19.25 -9.81 1.18
CA LEU A 185 -20.13 -10.20 0.08
C LEU A 185 -19.96 -11.68 -0.29
N ALA A 186 -18.75 -12.23 -0.15
CA ALA A 186 -18.50 -13.65 -0.31
C ALA A 186 -19.24 -14.47 0.74
N LEU A 187 -19.31 -13.98 1.99
CA LEU A 187 -20.05 -14.58 3.08
C LEU A 187 -21.57 -14.49 2.87
N SER A 188 -22.09 -13.32 2.47
CA SER A 188 -23.52 -13.11 2.26
C SER A 188 -24.07 -13.75 0.98
N ASN A 189 -23.19 -14.28 0.12
CA ASN A 189 -23.51 -14.79 -1.22
C ASN A 189 -24.01 -13.69 -2.18
N ASP A 190 -23.52 -12.47 -2.00
CA ASP A 190 -23.80 -11.31 -2.86
C ASP A 190 -22.54 -10.80 -3.59
N LEU A 191 -21.45 -11.57 -3.57
CA LEU A 191 -20.22 -11.20 -4.30
C LEU A 191 -20.50 -11.25 -5.80
N PRO A 192 -20.34 -10.13 -6.53
CA PRO A 192 -20.55 -10.11 -7.98
C PRO A 192 -19.61 -11.10 -8.66
N SER A 193 -20.16 -11.91 -9.56
CA SER A 193 -19.39 -12.91 -10.29
C SER A 193 -19.64 -12.77 -11.78
N PRO A 194 -18.59 -12.64 -12.61
CA PRO A 194 -18.75 -12.65 -14.05
C PRO A 194 -19.26 -14.01 -14.54
N LEU A 195 -19.93 -14.02 -15.69
CA LEU A 195 -20.49 -15.24 -16.29
C LEU A 195 -19.38 -16.25 -16.60
N PHE A 196 -19.43 -17.43 -15.98
CA PHE A 196 -18.43 -18.49 -16.15
C PHE A 196 -18.71 -19.44 -17.31
N HIS A 197 -19.95 -19.50 -17.80
CA HIS A 197 -20.37 -20.41 -18.85
C HIS A 197 -21.20 -19.69 -19.93
N PRO A 198 -21.09 -20.10 -21.21
CA PRO A 198 -21.98 -19.61 -22.25
C PRO A 198 -23.43 -19.87 -21.85
N VAL A 199 -24.24 -18.82 -21.84
CA VAL A 199 -25.67 -18.91 -21.57
C VAL A 199 -26.32 -19.72 -22.70
N PRO A 200 -26.99 -20.85 -22.42
CA PRO A 200 -27.68 -21.62 -23.44
C PRO A 200 -28.65 -20.74 -24.24
N ALA A 201 -28.70 -20.93 -25.57
CA ALA A 201 -29.61 -20.19 -26.43
C ALA A 201 -31.07 -20.36 -25.94
N GLY A 202 -31.76 -19.24 -25.69
CA GLY A 202 -33.13 -19.21 -25.17
C GLY A 202 -33.27 -19.09 -23.66
N THR A 203 -32.17 -19.02 -22.91
CA THR A 203 -32.21 -18.63 -21.48
C THR A 203 -31.87 -17.14 -21.34
N PRO A 204 -32.59 -16.38 -20.48
CA PRO A 204 -32.24 -14.99 -20.21
C PRO A 204 -30.82 -14.94 -19.63
N ALA A 205 -30.00 -14.00 -20.11
CA ALA A 205 -28.65 -13.81 -19.59
C ALA A 205 -28.71 -13.62 -18.06
N PRO A 206 -27.96 -14.40 -17.26
CA PRO A 206 -27.90 -14.17 -15.82
C PRO A 206 -27.37 -12.77 -15.58
N ASP A 207 -28.00 -12.05 -14.67
CA ASP A 207 -27.57 -10.70 -14.31
C ASP A 207 -26.20 -10.77 -13.62
N PHE A 208 -25.27 -9.89 -13.98
CA PHE A 208 -23.89 -9.88 -13.43
C PHE A 208 -23.84 -9.54 -11.93
N THR A 209 -24.99 -9.23 -11.35
CA THR A 209 -25.23 -8.78 -9.98
C THR A 209 -25.76 -9.90 -9.08
N HIS A 210 -26.23 -11.02 -9.63
CA HIS A 210 -26.92 -12.06 -8.88
C HIS A 210 -26.15 -13.39 -8.91
N ALA A 211 -25.45 -13.68 -7.81
CA ALA A 211 -24.84 -15.00 -7.61
C ALA A 211 -25.95 -16.07 -7.51
N HIS A 212 -25.70 -17.24 -8.10
CA HIS A 212 -26.60 -18.39 -7.90
C HIS A 212 -26.76 -18.70 -6.41
N THR A 213 -27.96 -19.10 -6.02
CA THR A 213 -28.23 -19.47 -4.62
C THR A 213 -27.31 -20.61 -4.21
N ARG A 214 -26.64 -20.40 -3.08
CA ARG A 214 -25.59 -21.30 -2.61
C ARG A 214 -25.93 -21.80 -1.21
N ASN A 215 -25.60 -23.06 -0.91
CA ASN A 215 -25.73 -23.57 0.45
C ASN A 215 -24.79 -22.81 1.41
N GLY A 216 -25.15 -22.76 2.70
CA GLY A 216 -24.36 -22.02 3.69
C GLY A 216 -22.92 -22.54 3.85
N GLY A 217 -22.68 -23.84 3.64
CA GLY A 217 -21.35 -24.45 3.72
C GLY A 217 -20.37 -23.88 2.70
N TYR A 218 -20.81 -23.68 1.46
CA TYR A 218 -19.97 -23.06 0.45
C TYR A 218 -19.76 -21.55 0.71
N SER A 219 -20.63 -20.88 1.48
CA SER A 219 -20.38 -19.49 1.92
C SER A 219 -19.25 -19.36 2.92
N VAL A 220 -19.10 -20.34 3.81
CA VAL A 220 -17.92 -20.43 4.68
C VAL A 220 -16.66 -20.62 3.84
N LEU A 221 -16.68 -21.53 2.85
CA LEU A 221 -15.53 -21.73 1.96
C LEU A 221 -15.18 -20.49 1.15
N ALA A 222 -16.17 -19.72 0.69
CA ALA A 222 -15.93 -18.53 -0.10
C ALA A 222 -15.32 -17.39 0.70
N VAL A 223 -15.82 -17.09 1.90
CA VAL A 223 -15.19 -16.07 2.75
C VAL A 223 -13.77 -16.48 3.14
N LEU A 224 -13.55 -17.76 3.47
CA LEU A 224 -12.21 -18.27 3.78
C LEU A 224 -11.28 -18.16 2.58
N ALA A 225 -11.77 -18.44 1.37
CA ALA A 225 -10.97 -18.25 0.16
C ALA A 225 -10.49 -16.81 0.05
N VAL A 226 -11.40 -15.82 0.09
CA VAL A 226 -11.05 -14.39 0.01
C VAL A 226 -10.05 -13.99 1.10
N LEU A 227 -10.31 -14.38 2.36
CA LEU A 227 -9.45 -14.05 3.49
C LEU A 227 -8.06 -14.71 3.43
N ILE A 228 -7.89 -15.81 2.69
CA ILE A 228 -6.61 -16.51 2.55
C ILE A 228 -5.84 -16.02 1.32
N TYR A 229 -6.46 -16.05 0.14
CA TYR A 229 -5.72 -15.76 -1.09
C TYR A 229 -5.35 -14.29 -1.20
N GLU A 230 -6.17 -13.36 -0.71
CA GLU A 230 -5.91 -11.92 -0.87
C GLU A 230 -4.63 -11.49 -0.14
N PRO A 231 -4.51 -11.69 1.19
CA PRO A 231 -3.26 -11.39 1.88
C PRO A 231 -2.12 -12.32 1.45
N GLY A 232 -2.40 -13.60 1.13
CA GLY A 232 -1.37 -14.55 0.69
C GLY A 232 -0.69 -14.12 -0.61
N LEU A 233 -1.46 -13.77 -1.64
CA LEU A 233 -0.94 -13.30 -2.91
C LEU A 233 -0.31 -11.91 -2.80
N SER A 234 -0.87 -11.02 -1.96
CA SER A 234 -0.26 -9.71 -1.68
C SER A 234 1.12 -9.84 -1.03
N LEU A 235 1.29 -10.76 -0.06
CA LEU A 235 2.58 -11.03 0.57
C LEU A 235 3.58 -11.67 -0.39
N CYS A 236 3.12 -12.62 -1.22
CA CYS A 236 3.95 -13.18 -2.29
C CYS A 236 4.42 -12.07 -3.25
N ALA A 237 3.52 -11.18 -3.67
CA ALA A 237 3.85 -10.08 -4.56
C ALA A 237 4.86 -9.10 -3.93
N LEU A 238 4.70 -8.79 -2.64
CA LEU A 238 5.66 -7.99 -1.88
C LEU A 238 7.06 -8.59 -1.93
N ASN A 239 7.19 -9.89 -1.63
CA ASN A 239 8.48 -10.58 -1.67
C ASN A 239 9.07 -10.64 -3.09
N VAL A 240 8.24 -10.89 -4.10
CA VAL A 240 8.67 -10.89 -5.50
C VAL A 240 9.17 -9.49 -5.89
N GLY A 241 8.46 -8.42 -5.51
CA GLY A 241 8.90 -7.05 -5.76
C GLY A 241 10.26 -6.74 -5.13
N ALA A 242 10.46 -7.15 -3.87
CA ALA A 242 11.74 -7.05 -3.18
C ALA A 242 12.88 -7.79 -3.92
N HIS A 243 12.63 -9.02 -4.37
CA HIS A 243 13.61 -9.78 -5.16
C HIS A 243 13.86 -9.14 -6.53
N THR A 244 12.85 -8.56 -7.17
CA THR A 244 13.03 -7.83 -8.43
C THR A 244 13.95 -6.63 -8.23
N ALA A 245 13.81 -5.88 -7.13
CA ALA A 245 14.70 -4.76 -6.83
C ALA A 245 16.17 -5.17 -6.73
N LEU A 246 16.44 -6.33 -6.11
CA LEU A 246 17.79 -6.89 -6.03
C LEU A 246 18.30 -7.34 -7.41
N LEU A 247 17.44 -7.97 -8.23
CA LEU A 247 17.80 -8.40 -9.58
C LEU A 247 18.16 -7.20 -10.49
N LEU A 248 17.43 -6.10 -10.35
CA LEU A 248 17.58 -4.89 -11.17
C LEU A 248 18.60 -3.89 -10.59
N GLU A 249 19.29 -4.22 -9.49
CA GLU A 249 20.24 -3.32 -8.81
C GLU A 249 21.33 -2.81 -9.77
N ARG A 250 21.76 -3.61 -10.75
CA ARG A 250 22.80 -3.19 -11.71
C ARG A 250 22.26 -2.31 -12.85
N THR A 251 20.96 -2.34 -13.11
CA THR A 251 20.34 -1.68 -14.27
C THR A 251 19.58 -0.41 -13.92
N VAL A 252 19.11 -0.26 -12.69
CA VAL A 252 18.31 0.91 -12.27
C VAL A 252 19.22 2.12 -12.09
N PRO A 253 19.02 3.21 -12.85
CA PRO A 253 19.80 4.42 -12.69
C PRO A 253 19.41 5.17 -11.41
N SER A 254 20.37 5.83 -10.78
CA SER A 254 20.11 6.70 -9.64
C SER A 254 19.38 7.97 -10.07
N ILE A 255 18.37 8.41 -9.30
CA ILE A 255 17.74 9.70 -9.55
C ILE A 255 18.70 10.82 -9.15
N SER A 256 19.09 11.64 -10.12
CA SER A 256 20.00 12.77 -9.85
C SER A 256 19.35 13.82 -8.93
N ARG A 257 20.16 14.55 -8.15
CA ARG A 257 19.65 15.64 -7.29
C ARG A 257 18.88 16.72 -8.07
N ARG A 258 19.29 16.97 -9.33
CA ARG A 258 18.60 17.92 -10.23
C ARG A 258 17.22 17.41 -10.63
N ALA A 259 17.11 16.11 -10.92
CA ALA A 259 15.83 15.48 -11.23
C ALA A 259 14.88 15.52 -10.02
N ASN A 260 15.36 15.18 -8.82
CA ASN A 260 14.55 15.31 -7.59
C ASN A 260 14.07 16.75 -7.38
N HIS A 261 14.95 17.74 -7.53
CA HIS A 261 14.55 19.15 -7.39
C HIS A 261 13.53 19.59 -8.45
N LEU A 262 13.67 19.12 -9.69
CA LEU A 262 12.70 19.39 -10.76
C LEU A 262 11.35 18.73 -10.46
N ILE A 263 11.35 17.48 -9.98
CA ILE A 263 10.14 16.77 -9.56
C ILE A 263 9.47 17.53 -8.41
N ASP A 264 10.22 17.92 -7.37
CA ASP A 264 9.72 18.70 -6.23
C ASP A 264 9.05 20.01 -6.70
N LEU A 265 9.65 20.69 -7.68
CA LEU A 265 9.12 21.93 -8.23
C LEU A 265 7.83 21.70 -9.04
N LEU A 266 7.81 20.67 -9.89
CA LEU A 266 6.67 20.35 -10.74
C LEU A 266 5.50 19.75 -9.95
N ILE A 267 5.76 19.09 -8.82
CA ILE A 267 4.73 18.41 -8.05
C ILE A 267 3.76 19.37 -7.39
N ILE A 268 4.16 20.61 -7.10
CA ILE A 268 3.31 21.61 -6.46
C ILE A 268 2.13 21.96 -7.38
N PRO A 269 2.35 22.49 -8.60
CA PRO A 269 1.25 22.80 -9.51
C PRO A 269 0.53 21.53 -9.97
N LEU A 270 1.22 20.39 -10.12
CA LEU A 270 0.58 19.14 -10.51
C LEU A 270 -0.36 18.62 -9.42
N GLY A 271 0.10 18.45 -8.19
CA GLY A 271 -0.71 17.90 -7.10
C GLY A 271 -1.91 18.79 -6.76
N LEU A 272 -1.67 20.07 -6.46
CA LEU A 272 -2.75 20.99 -6.12
C LEU A 272 -3.65 21.29 -7.32
N GLY A 273 -3.08 21.46 -8.51
CA GLY A 273 -3.83 21.77 -9.72
C GLY A 273 -4.70 20.60 -10.17
N THR A 274 -4.20 19.36 -10.15
CA THR A 274 -5.00 18.19 -10.52
C THR A 274 -6.09 17.88 -9.50
N TRP A 275 -5.81 18.04 -8.21
CA TRP A 275 -6.85 17.86 -7.18
C TRP A 275 -7.93 18.94 -7.27
N LEU A 276 -7.54 20.21 -7.43
CA LEU A 276 -8.49 21.30 -7.66
C LEU A 276 -9.31 21.08 -8.94
N ALA A 277 -8.68 20.63 -10.02
CA ALA A 277 -9.38 20.28 -11.25
C ALA A 277 -10.39 19.15 -11.01
N ALA A 278 -10.03 18.10 -10.28
CA ALA A 278 -10.97 17.02 -9.93
C ALA A 278 -12.17 17.56 -9.14
N VAL A 279 -11.96 18.45 -8.18
CA VAL A 279 -13.03 19.11 -7.41
C VAL A 279 -13.93 19.95 -8.32
N LEU A 280 -13.36 20.79 -9.18
CA LEU A 280 -14.12 21.66 -10.08
C LEU A 280 -14.93 20.86 -11.10
N VAL A 281 -14.35 19.82 -11.69
CA VAL A 281 -15.07 18.93 -12.63
C VAL A 281 -16.13 18.11 -11.89
N ALA A 282 -15.91 17.74 -10.63
CA ALA A 282 -16.93 17.09 -9.79
C ALA A 282 -18.09 18.04 -9.44
N ILE A 283 -17.88 19.35 -9.34
CA ILE A 283 -18.93 20.35 -9.11
C ILE A 283 -19.69 20.65 -10.40
N PHE A 284 -18.95 20.82 -11.51
CA PHE A 284 -19.47 21.15 -12.83
C PHE A 284 -19.25 19.98 -13.82
N PRO A 285 -19.94 18.84 -13.63
CA PRO A 285 -19.71 17.65 -14.45
C PRO A 285 -20.17 17.89 -15.89
N SER A 286 -19.29 17.59 -16.85
CA SER A 286 -19.66 17.52 -18.26
C SER A 286 -20.44 16.24 -18.60
N ASN A 287 -20.19 15.14 -17.88
CA ASN A 287 -20.90 13.88 -17.98
C ASN A 287 -21.23 13.36 -16.58
N THR A 288 -22.50 13.02 -16.34
CA THR A 288 -23.00 12.63 -15.02
C THR A 288 -22.51 11.27 -14.56
N SER A 289 -22.16 10.34 -15.46
CA SER A 289 -21.70 8.99 -15.09
C SER A 289 -20.33 9.01 -14.41
N TRP A 290 -19.38 9.73 -15.01
CA TRP A 290 -18.00 9.84 -14.51
C TRP A 290 -17.90 10.52 -13.14
N ARG A 291 -18.93 11.29 -12.77
CA ARG A 291 -19.00 11.96 -11.49
C ARG A 291 -18.94 10.99 -10.32
N GLY A 292 -19.75 9.93 -10.37
CA GLY A 292 -19.80 8.90 -9.33
C GLY A 292 -18.68 7.86 -9.45
N GLU A 293 -18.34 7.48 -10.68
CA GLU A 293 -17.40 6.38 -10.93
C GLU A 293 -15.93 6.74 -10.67
N VAL A 294 -15.55 8.00 -10.86
CA VAL A 294 -14.15 8.43 -10.80
C VAL A 294 -13.96 9.71 -10.01
N LEU A 295 -14.71 10.76 -10.34
CA LEU A 295 -14.37 12.11 -9.87
C LEU A 295 -14.49 12.25 -8.36
N PHE A 296 -15.54 11.72 -7.73
CA PHE A 296 -15.64 11.75 -6.27
C PHE A 296 -14.55 10.90 -5.58
N ALA A 297 -14.18 9.75 -6.14
CA ALA A 297 -13.05 8.96 -5.63
C ALA A 297 -11.74 9.76 -5.65
N LEU A 298 -11.49 10.52 -6.72
CA LEU A 298 -10.33 11.42 -6.81
C LEU A 298 -10.39 12.59 -5.83
N VAL A 299 -11.58 13.09 -5.51
CA VAL A 299 -11.73 14.15 -4.49
C VAL A 299 -11.38 13.63 -3.10
N PHE A 300 -11.81 12.40 -2.76
CA PHE A 300 -11.60 11.81 -1.43
C PHE A 300 -10.23 11.13 -1.24
N ALA A 301 -9.60 10.62 -2.31
CA ALA A 301 -8.34 9.89 -2.23
C ALA A 301 -7.19 10.66 -1.53
N PRO A 302 -6.95 11.95 -1.79
CA PRO A 302 -5.96 12.71 -1.04
C PRO A 302 -6.28 12.85 0.43
N LEU A 303 -7.57 12.95 0.80
CA LEU A 303 -7.99 13.06 2.20
C LEU A 303 -7.70 11.77 2.97
N GLY A 304 -8.04 10.62 2.39
CA GLY A 304 -7.73 9.30 2.97
C GLY A 304 -6.22 9.08 3.11
N THR A 305 -5.45 9.47 2.09
CA THR A 305 -3.99 9.37 2.09
C THR A 305 -3.33 10.26 3.15
N LEU A 306 -3.75 11.52 3.27
CA LEU A 306 -3.22 12.43 4.28
C LEU A 306 -3.56 11.94 5.69
N LEU A 307 -4.79 11.46 5.90
CA LEU A 307 -5.18 10.85 7.18
C LEU A 307 -4.28 9.66 7.50
N ARG A 308 -4.08 8.74 6.54
CA ARG A 308 -3.16 7.60 6.66
C ARG A 308 -1.76 8.06 7.05
N PHE A 309 -1.19 9.01 6.31
CA PHE A 309 0.15 9.52 6.56
C PHE A 309 0.30 10.08 7.98
N TYR A 310 -0.54 11.02 8.39
CA TYR A 310 -0.39 11.68 9.69
C TYR A 310 -0.74 10.80 10.88
N VAL A 311 -1.73 9.91 10.75
CA VAL A 311 -2.11 9.01 11.85
C VAL A 311 -1.08 7.89 12.01
N SER A 312 -0.63 7.27 10.91
CA SER A 312 0.44 6.27 10.94
C SER A 312 1.74 6.86 11.48
N ALA A 313 2.10 8.08 11.04
CA ALA A 313 3.22 8.84 11.57
C ALA A 313 3.23 8.97 13.10
N LYS A 314 2.06 9.22 13.69
CA LYS A 314 1.91 9.52 15.11
C LYS A 314 1.73 8.28 15.98
N LEU A 315 1.08 7.24 15.46
CA LEU A 315 0.64 6.09 16.25
C LEU A 315 1.47 4.81 16.04
N ASN A 316 2.06 4.59 14.86
CA ASN A 316 2.89 3.40 14.61
C ASN A 316 4.09 3.30 15.59
N PRO A 317 4.80 4.40 15.93
CA PRO A 317 5.94 4.33 16.84
C PRO A 317 5.58 3.97 18.29
N ARG A 318 4.29 4.06 18.67
CA ARG A 318 3.86 3.81 20.05
C ARG A 318 3.96 2.34 20.44
N ILE A 319 3.78 1.43 19.49
CA ILE A 319 3.84 -0.01 19.72
C ILE A 319 4.77 -0.62 18.67
N LYS A 320 6.03 -0.86 19.05
CA LYS A 320 7.02 -1.45 18.13
C LYS A 320 6.59 -2.79 17.56
N SER A 321 5.76 -3.57 18.27
CA SER A 321 5.33 -4.89 17.78
C SER A 321 4.13 -4.84 16.81
N PHE A 322 3.44 -3.70 16.71
CA PHE A 322 2.19 -3.61 15.95
C PHE A 322 1.98 -2.21 15.36
N PRO A 323 1.79 -2.08 14.03
CA PRO A 323 1.57 -0.79 13.37
C PRO A 323 0.17 -0.25 13.67
N LEU A 324 0.00 0.30 14.88
CA LEU A 324 -1.30 0.71 15.43
C LEU A 324 -2.00 1.77 14.58
N GLY A 325 -1.26 2.74 14.05
CA GLY A 325 -1.81 3.81 13.21
C GLY A 325 -2.32 3.29 11.87
N THR A 326 -1.52 2.47 11.19
CA THR A 326 -1.94 1.84 9.93
C THR A 326 -3.18 0.99 10.13
N PHE A 327 -3.19 0.14 11.17
CA PHE A 327 -4.37 -0.67 11.50
C PHE A 327 -5.59 0.20 11.79
N ALA A 328 -5.45 1.23 12.62
CA ALA A 328 -6.55 2.12 12.97
C ALA A 328 -7.16 2.83 11.76
N VAL A 329 -6.33 3.34 10.84
CA VAL A 329 -6.81 4.01 9.62
C VAL A 329 -7.52 3.03 8.69
N ASN A 330 -6.97 1.82 8.51
CA ASN A 330 -7.63 0.80 7.67
C ASN A 330 -8.95 0.32 8.26
N MET A 331 -9.06 0.16 9.59
CA MET A 331 -10.32 -0.15 10.26
C MET A 331 -11.32 1.00 10.11
N PHE A 332 -10.87 2.25 10.30
CA PHE A 332 -11.71 3.43 10.12
C PHE A 332 -12.24 3.56 8.69
N GLY A 333 -11.38 3.36 7.69
CA GLY A 333 -11.79 3.33 6.27
C GLY A 333 -12.79 2.20 5.98
N THR A 334 -12.62 1.03 6.61
CA THR A 334 -13.58 -0.09 6.48
C THR A 334 -14.94 0.26 7.09
N VAL A 335 -14.96 0.93 8.24
CA VAL A 335 -16.22 1.40 8.87
C VAL A 335 -16.92 2.44 7.99
N ILE A 336 -16.17 3.42 7.46
CA ILE A 336 -16.71 4.42 6.53
C ILE A 336 -17.28 3.75 5.28
N LEU A 337 -16.52 2.84 4.67
CA LEU A 337 -16.96 2.10 3.49
C LEU A 337 -18.25 1.32 3.79
N GLY A 338 -18.31 0.60 4.91
CA GLY A 338 -19.52 -0.13 5.32
C GLY A 338 -20.74 0.78 5.52
N MET A 339 -20.56 1.92 6.19
CA MET A 339 -21.62 2.92 6.35
C MET A 339 -22.09 3.48 5.00
N SER A 340 -21.16 3.81 4.10
CA SER A 340 -21.50 4.28 2.75
C SER A 340 -22.26 3.20 1.97
N TYR A 341 -21.79 1.96 2.03
CA TYR A 341 -22.38 0.81 1.35
C TYR A 341 -23.83 0.56 1.78
N ASP A 342 -24.10 0.65 3.09
CA ASP A 342 -25.43 0.52 3.67
C ASP A 342 -26.33 1.70 3.28
N LEU A 343 -25.81 2.93 3.39
CA LEU A 343 -26.57 4.14 3.05
C LEU A 343 -26.97 4.17 1.57
N GLN A 344 -26.09 3.71 0.66
CA GLN A 344 -26.40 3.59 -0.76
C GLN A 344 -27.59 2.66 -1.03
N ARG A 345 -27.77 1.62 -0.21
CA ARG A 345 -28.83 0.60 -0.38
C ARG A 345 -30.07 0.90 0.46
N SER A 346 -29.96 1.79 1.44
CA SER A 346 -31.07 2.24 2.27
C SER A 346 -31.99 3.22 1.53
N ARG A 347 -33.29 3.23 1.87
CA ARG A 347 -34.25 4.22 1.37
C ARG A 347 -34.27 5.45 2.28
N ILE A 348 -33.64 6.53 1.85
CA ILE A 348 -33.61 7.81 2.57
C ILE A 348 -34.66 8.71 1.92
N GLY A 349 -35.74 9.05 2.63
CA GLY A 349 -36.83 9.86 2.07
C GLY A 349 -37.60 9.16 0.93
N GLY A 350 -37.61 7.83 0.91
CA GLY A 350 -38.33 7.02 -0.10
C GLY A 350 -37.52 6.70 -1.36
N ILE A 351 -36.34 7.31 -1.54
CA ILE A 351 -35.44 7.10 -2.68
C ILE A 351 -34.19 6.34 -2.18
N VAL A 352 -33.76 5.32 -2.92
CA VAL A 352 -32.53 4.56 -2.61
C VAL A 352 -31.33 5.50 -2.65
N GLY A 353 -30.53 5.54 -1.57
CA GLY A 353 -29.40 6.46 -1.39
C GLY A 353 -29.77 7.95 -1.33
N GLY A 354 -31.07 8.27 -1.18
CA GLY A 354 -31.62 9.63 -1.04
C GLY A 354 -31.67 10.45 -2.33
N SER A 355 -30.65 10.36 -3.19
CA SER A 355 -30.62 10.99 -4.51
C SER A 355 -29.52 10.38 -5.38
N VAL A 356 -29.56 10.61 -6.70
CA VAL A 356 -28.48 10.19 -7.61
C VAL A 356 -27.13 10.78 -7.18
N ALA A 357 -27.10 12.07 -6.85
CA ALA A 357 -25.87 12.72 -6.36
C ALA A 357 -25.40 12.14 -5.01
N GLY A 358 -26.33 11.78 -4.13
CA GLY A 358 -26.05 11.10 -2.87
C GLY A 358 -25.36 9.75 -3.10
N CYS A 359 -25.93 8.89 -3.95
CA CYS A 359 -25.30 7.62 -4.33
C CYS A 359 -23.91 7.83 -4.93
N GLN A 360 -23.75 8.82 -5.81
CA GLN A 360 -22.45 9.12 -6.44
C GLN A 360 -21.38 9.55 -5.44
N ILE A 361 -21.74 10.36 -4.43
CA ILE A 361 -20.81 10.78 -3.38
C ILE A 361 -20.43 9.58 -2.52
N LEU A 362 -21.40 8.78 -2.10
CA LEU A 362 -21.15 7.57 -1.31
C LEU A 362 -20.25 6.59 -2.09
N GLN A 363 -20.47 6.45 -3.40
CA GLN A 363 -19.62 5.61 -4.26
C GLN A 363 -18.19 6.13 -4.29
N GLY A 364 -18.01 7.43 -4.46
CA GLY A 364 -16.68 8.04 -4.39
C GLY A 364 -16.00 7.90 -3.02
N ILE A 365 -16.77 7.81 -1.93
CA ILE A 365 -16.20 7.51 -0.60
C ILE A 365 -15.74 6.05 -0.55
N GLU A 366 -16.55 5.09 -1.01
CA GLU A 366 -16.16 3.68 -1.04
C GLU A 366 -14.92 3.44 -1.92
N ASP A 367 -14.85 4.14 -3.06
CA ASP A 367 -13.77 4.01 -4.02
C ASP A 367 -12.58 4.91 -3.71
N GLY A 368 -12.69 5.89 -2.81
CA GLY A 368 -11.64 6.87 -2.49
C GLY A 368 -11.05 6.77 -1.07
N ALA A 369 -11.68 6.00 -0.17
CA ALA A 369 -11.28 5.89 1.25
C ALA A 369 -10.06 5.01 1.52
#